data_AF-A0A2Z6NJX5-F1
#
_entry.id   AF-A0A2Z6NJX5-F1
#
_cell.length_a   1.000
_cell.length_b   1.000
_cell.length_c   1.000
_cell.angle_alpha   90.00
_cell.angle_beta   90.00
_cell.angle_gamma   90.00
#
_symmetry.space_group_name_H-M   'P 1'
#
loop_
_entity.id
_entity.type
_entity.pdbx_description
1 polymer ?
#
loop_
_entity_poly.entity_id
_entity_poly.type
_entity_poly.pdbx_seq_one_letter_code
_entity_poly.pdbx_strand_id
1 'polypeptide(L)'
;MPLLSNIGKDGQGNIFKSPSFNKSVKCEDKFDIYDFGVILMELILGRTIKSRNVDTLKDLLQSSITSDDEARRSIIDSSIRNACLDQSLKTMMEIC
;
A
#
# COMPACT_ATOMS: atom_id res chain seq x y z
N MET A 1 60.72 7.45 -29.05
CA MET A 1 60.44 8.74 -29.73
C MET A 1 58.93 8.95 -29.73
N PRO A 2 58.40 9.99 -29.08
CA PRO A 2 56.98 10.27 -29.05
C PRO A 2 56.56 11.01 -30.32
N LEU A 3 55.34 10.80 -30.78
CA LEU A 3 54.65 11.77 -31.63
C LEU A 3 53.30 12.11 -31.00
N LEU A 4 53.10 13.42 -30.88
CA LEU A 4 51.97 14.13 -30.31
C LEU A 4 50.71 14.05 -31.19
N SER A 5 49.62 14.57 -30.59
CA SER A 5 48.41 15.11 -31.23
C SER A 5 47.27 14.08 -31.30
N ASN A 6 46.03 14.34 -30.85
CA ASN A 6 45.30 15.59 -30.80
C ASN A 6 44.25 15.63 -29.67
N ILE A 7 43.92 16.86 -29.32
CA ILE A 7 42.77 17.30 -28.53
C ILE A 7 41.47 16.84 -29.19
N GLY A 8 40.66 16.09 -28.45
CA GLY A 8 39.25 15.81 -28.69
C GLY A 8 38.56 15.77 -27.33
N LYS A 9 37.51 16.56 -27.17
CA LYS A 9 37.06 17.18 -25.92
C LYS A 9 35.92 16.42 -25.23
N ASP A 10 35.76 15.11 -25.31
CA ASP A 10 34.47 14.52 -24.89
C ASP A 10 34.67 13.42 -23.84
N GLY A 11 34.03 13.55 -22.68
CA GLY A 11 33.85 12.42 -21.76
C GLY A 11 34.17 12.71 -20.31
N GLN A 12 33.19 13.27 -19.61
CA GLN A 12 33.13 13.31 -18.16
C GLN A 12 33.13 11.89 -17.58
N GLY A 13 34.00 11.64 -16.60
CA GLY A 13 33.80 10.64 -15.56
C GLY A 13 34.17 9.20 -15.92
N ASN A 14 35.45 8.87 -15.76
CA ASN A 14 35.92 7.49 -15.73
C ASN A 14 35.38 6.79 -14.45
N ILE A 15 34.39 5.93 -14.66
CA ILE A 15 34.27 4.57 -14.10
C ILE A 15 35.11 4.32 -12.84
N PHE A 16 34.53 4.56 -11.67
CA PHE A 16 34.77 3.73 -10.49
C PHE A 16 33.49 2.94 -10.22
N LYS A 17 33.41 1.75 -10.84
CA LYS A 17 32.43 0.71 -10.46
C LYS A 17 32.78 0.25 -9.05
N SER A 18 32.03 0.71 -8.05
CA SER A 18 31.91 0.00 -6.79
C SER A 18 30.75 -0.98 -6.91
N PRO A 19 30.95 -2.29 -6.69
CA PRO A 19 29.87 -3.26 -6.76
C PRO A 19 29.01 -3.19 -5.50
N SER A 20 27.70 -3.29 -5.70
CA SER A 20 26.67 -3.56 -4.70
C SER A 20 26.28 -2.42 -3.75
N PHE A 21 25.52 -1.46 -4.28
CA PHE A 21 24.51 -0.73 -3.50
C PHE A 21 23.12 -0.88 -4.16
N ASN A 22 22.79 -2.10 -4.58
CA ASN A 22 21.56 -2.39 -5.32
C ASN A 22 20.71 -3.41 -4.56
N LYS A 23 20.29 -3.13 -3.31
CA LYS A 23 19.34 -4.02 -2.60
C LYS A 23 18.28 -3.35 -1.72
N SER A 24 18.24 -2.03 -1.53
CA SER A 24 17.27 -1.45 -0.58
C SER A 24 16.88 0.00 -0.87
N VAL A 25 16.43 0.30 -2.09
CA VAL A 25 15.81 1.60 -2.44
C VAL A 25 14.52 1.36 -3.24
N LYS A 26 13.84 0.23 -3.03
CA LYS A 26 12.71 -0.22 -3.86
C LYS A 26 11.53 -0.80 -3.09
N CYS A 27 11.41 -0.49 -1.79
CA CYS A 27 10.34 -1.01 -0.94
C CYS A 27 9.60 0.08 -0.15
N GLU A 28 9.97 1.36 -0.29
CA GLU A 28 9.39 2.44 0.52
C GLU A 28 8.16 3.08 -0.16
N ASP A 29 8.04 2.99 -1.48
CA ASP A 29 7.01 3.68 -2.28
C ASP A 29 5.61 3.01 -2.26
N LYS A 30 5.35 2.10 -1.30
CA LYS A 30 4.04 1.39 -1.25
C LYS A 30 3.50 1.16 0.16
N PHE A 31 4.18 1.69 1.19
CA PHE A 31 3.69 1.56 2.57
C PHE A 31 2.48 2.45 2.82
N ASP A 32 2.45 3.64 2.24
CA ASP A 32 1.31 4.55 2.23
C ASP A 32 0.03 3.92 1.65
N ILE A 33 0.13 3.10 0.61
CA ILE A 33 -1.01 2.34 0.08
C ILE A 33 -1.47 1.26 1.07
N TYR A 34 -0.53 0.53 1.68
CA TYR A 34 -0.84 -0.48 2.69
C TYR A 34 -1.52 0.14 3.92
N ASP A 35 -0.94 1.22 4.44
CA ASP A 35 -1.44 1.95 5.60
C ASP A 35 -2.81 2.54 5.31
N PHE A 36 -3.04 3.07 4.10
CA PHE A 36 -4.36 3.51 3.68
C PHE A 36 -5.39 2.36 3.72
N GLY A 37 -5.04 1.17 3.22
CA GLY A 37 -5.90 -0.01 3.31
C GLY A 37 -6.23 -0.40 4.75
N VAL A 38 -5.24 -0.34 5.65
CA VAL A 38 -5.46 -0.57 7.09
C VAL A 38 -6.37 0.49 7.68
N ILE A 39 -6.17 1.78 7.39
CA ILE A 39 -7.02 2.89 7.87
C ILE A 39 -8.46 2.70 7.42
N LEU A 40 -8.69 2.32 6.15
CA LEU A 40 -10.03 2.01 5.66
C LEU A 40 -10.65 0.85 6.45
N MET A 41 -9.88 -0.21 6.68
CA MET A 41 -10.31 -1.36 7.46
C MET A 41 -10.66 -1.00 8.91
N GLU A 42 -9.86 -0.16 9.57
CA GLU A 42 -10.12 0.35 10.92
C GLU A 42 -11.39 1.19 10.96
N LEU A 43 -11.62 2.03 9.94
CA LEU A 43 -12.82 2.87 9.85
C LEU A 43 -14.07 2.04 9.61
N ILE A 44 -14.02 1.01 8.75
CA ILE A 44 -15.14 0.07 8.55
C ILE A 44 -15.47 -0.61 9.87
N LEU A 45 -14.47 -1.07 10.63
CA LEU A 45 -14.69 -1.95 11.78
C LEU A 45 -14.82 -1.21 13.12
N GLY A 46 -14.47 0.07 13.15
CA GLY A 46 -14.57 0.91 14.34
C GLY A 46 -13.53 0.59 15.42
N ARG A 47 -12.41 -0.04 15.04
CA ARG A 47 -11.41 -0.50 16.01
C ARG A 47 -10.01 -0.49 15.43
N THR A 48 -9.03 -0.23 16.29
CA THR A 48 -7.61 -0.29 15.94
C THR A 48 -7.19 -1.71 15.55
N ILE A 49 -6.42 -1.83 14.47
CA ILE A 49 -5.93 -3.10 13.94
C ILE A 49 -4.44 -3.22 14.23
N LYS A 50 -4.08 -4.32 14.87
CA LYS A 50 -2.67 -4.69 15.04
C LYS A 50 -2.19 -5.37 13.76
N SER A 51 -0.96 -5.12 13.34
CA SER A 51 -0.38 -5.70 12.12
C SER A 51 -0.59 -7.22 11.99
N ARG A 52 -0.45 -7.97 13.09
CA ARG A 52 -0.64 -9.43 13.14
C ARG A 52 -2.08 -9.90 12.88
N ASN A 53 -3.08 -9.01 12.96
CA ASN A 53 -4.49 -9.33 12.82
C ASN A 53 -5.05 -8.92 11.44
N VAL A 54 -4.27 -8.23 10.61
CA VAL A 54 -4.73 -7.66 9.33
C VAL A 54 -5.31 -8.75 8.42
N ASP A 55 -4.61 -9.87 8.25
CA ASP A 55 -5.03 -10.94 7.35
C ASP A 55 -6.34 -11.60 7.80
N THR A 56 -6.46 -11.97 9.08
CA THR A 56 -7.70 -12.55 9.63
C THR A 56 -8.90 -11.61 9.46
N LEU A 57 -8.64 -10.31 9.56
CA LEU A 57 -9.69 -9.31 9.50
C LEU A 57 -10.08 -8.97 8.07
N LYS A 58 -9.14 -9.08 7.15
CA LYS A 58 -9.39 -9.08 5.71
C LYS A 58 -10.28 -10.25 5.32
N ASP A 59 -10.01 -11.46 5.82
CA ASP A 59 -10.84 -12.64 5.56
C ASP A 59 -12.27 -12.44 6.08
N LEU A 60 -12.41 -11.88 7.30
CA LEU A 60 -13.71 -11.51 7.86
C LEU A 60 -14.46 -10.52 6.96
N LEU A 61 -13.77 -9.48 6.49
CA LEU A 61 -14.35 -8.48 5.59
C LEU A 61 -14.79 -9.09 4.27
N GLN A 62 -13.93 -9.89 3.63
CA GLN A 62 -14.28 -10.58 2.39
C GLN A 62 -15.50 -11.50 2.55
N SER A 63 -15.55 -12.25 3.65
CA SER A 63 -16.72 -13.07 3.97
C SER A 63 -17.97 -12.24 4.14
N SER A 64 -17.89 -11.09 4.82
CA SER A 64 -19.03 -10.22 5.09
C SER A 64 -19.60 -9.57 3.82
N ILE A 65 -18.76 -9.24 2.83
CA ILE A 65 -19.20 -8.64 1.55
C ILE A 65 -20.13 -9.58 0.79
N THR A 66 -19.88 -10.89 0.89
CA THR A 66 -20.68 -11.93 0.22
C THR A 66 -21.89 -12.39 1.03
N SER A 67 -22.04 -11.90 2.26
CA SER A 67 -23.14 -12.27 3.15
C SER A 67 -24.41 -11.47 2.86
N ASP A 68 -25.49 -11.76 3.58
CA ASP A 68 -26.70 -10.94 3.53
C ASP A 68 -26.45 -9.52 4.09
N ASP A 69 -27.33 -8.58 3.76
CA ASP A 69 -27.14 -7.18 4.11
C ASP A 69 -27.08 -6.94 5.63
N GLU A 70 -27.80 -7.71 6.44
CA GLU A 70 -27.80 -7.53 7.89
C GLU A 70 -26.46 -8.01 8.48
N ALA A 71 -26.01 -9.20 8.09
CA ALA A 71 -24.71 -9.74 8.47
C ALA A 71 -23.55 -8.86 8.01
N ARG A 72 -23.59 -8.36 6.76
CA ARG A 72 -22.60 -7.41 6.23
C ARG A 72 -22.56 -6.12 7.04
N ARG A 73 -23.72 -5.53 7.34
CA ARG A 73 -23.79 -4.29 8.14
C ARG A 73 -23.38 -4.51 9.58
N SER A 74 -23.51 -5.72 10.11
CA SER A 74 -23.22 -6.02 11.52
C SER A 74 -21.77 -5.74 11.91
N ILE A 75 -20.83 -5.88 10.97
CA ILE A 75 -19.40 -5.64 11.22
C ILE A 75 -19.00 -4.16 11.04
N ILE A 76 -19.87 -3.33 10.46
CA ILE A 76 -19.60 -1.92 10.21
C ILE A 76 -19.73 -1.13 11.51
N ASP A 77 -18.79 -0.22 11.78
CA ASP A 77 -18.80 0.68 12.92
C ASP A 77 -20.14 1.40 13.04
N SER A 78 -20.71 1.38 14.25
CA SER A 78 -22.05 1.93 14.49
C SER A 78 -22.16 3.43 14.19
N SER A 79 -21.07 4.17 14.29
CA SER A 79 -21.02 5.62 14.05
C SER A 79 -21.17 5.95 12.57
N ILE A 80 -20.64 5.11 11.68
CA ILE A 80 -20.72 5.33 10.23
C ILE A 80 -21.83 4.50 9.55
N ARG A 81 -22.26 3.40 10.17
CA ARG A 81 -23.26 2.46 9.63
C ARG A 81 -24.52 3.15 9.14
N ASN A 82 -24.97 4.20 9.85
CA ASN A 82 -26.18 4.95 9.50
C ASN A 82 -25.90 6.37 9.02
N ALA A 83 -24.65 6.81 9.05
CA ALA A 83 -24.23 8.14 8.57
C ALA A 83 -23.84 8.12 7.08
N CYS A 84 -23.38 6.98 6.58
CA CYS A 84 -22.95 6.80 5.20
C CYS A 84 -24.00 6.07 4.35
N LEU A 85 -23.99 6.34 3.05
CA LEU A 85 -24.75 5.55 2.09
C LEU A 85 -24.24 4.11 2.07
N ASP A 86 -25.16 3.15 1.94
CA ASP A 86 -24.81 1.74 1.88
C ASP A 86 -23.83 1.42 0.72
N GLN A 87 -24.04 2.05 -0.44
CA GLN A 87 -23.15 1.86 -1.58
C GLN A 87 -21.74 2.36 -1.31
N SER A 88 -21.58 3.50 -0.61
CA SER A 88 -20.26 4.00 -0.22
C SER A 88 -19.55 3.03 0.72
N LEU A 89 -20.27 2.47 1.70
CA LEU A 89 -19.73 1.46 2.60
C LEU A 89 -19.33 0.19 1.83
N LYS A 90 -20.16 -0.26 0.89
CA LYS A 90 -19.87 -1.44 0.06
C LYS A 90 -18.62 -1.24 -0.79
N THR A 91 -18.52 -0.12 -1.51
CA THR A 91 -17.33 0.21 -2.31
C THR A 91 -16.08 0.27 -1.43
N MET A 92 -16.17 0.85 -0.23
CA MET A 92 -15.04 0.93 0.70
C MET A 92 -14.58 -0.46 1.16
N MET A 93 -15.50 -1.39 1.40
CA MET A 93 -15.19 -2.78 1.75
C MET A 93 -14.55 -3.53 0.57
N GLU A 94 -14.97 -3.26 -0.67
CA GLU A 94 -14.45 -3.94 -1.88
C GLU A 94 -13.02 -3.55 -2.24
N ILE A 95 -12.55 -2.37 -1.84
CA ILE A 95 -11.19 -1.88 -2.14
C ILE A 95 -10.13 -2.23 -1.09
N CYS A 96 -10.52 -2.89 0.01
CA CYS A 96 -9.63 -3.39 1.07
C CYS A 96 -9.08 -4.81 0.74
#